data_AF-A0A8D5U4F3-F1
#
_entry.id   AF-A0A8D5U4F3-F1
#
_cell.length_a   1.000
_cell.length_b   1.000
_cell.length_c   1.000
_cell.angle_alpha   90.00
_cell.angle_beta   90.00
_cell.angle_gamma   90.00
#
_symmetry.space_group_name_H-M   'P 1'
#
loop_
_entity.id
_entity.type
_entity.pdbx_description
1 polymer ?
#
loop_
_entity_poly.entity_id
_entity_poly.type
_entity_poly.pdbx_seq_one_letter_code
_entity_poly.pdbx_strand_id
1 'polypeptide(L)'
;MDTARVPLSSVKYYASAFHSQQAAEEALKALSIFLGKDPGKTHSLTGLAEVIEGEGLAIPPKVKEDLMVLSSHFVISRYPDAANGVPFKQYSRAISEDLLNRAKEVVEWVRGSLQ
;
A
#
# COMPACT_ATOMS: atom_id res chain seq x y z
N MET A 1 -32.58 -12.76 11.03
CA MET A 1 -31.47 -12.13 11.76
C MET A 1 -30.19 -12.53 11.05
N ASP A 2 -29.36 -11.71 10.42
CA ASP A 2 -29.36 -10.30 10.07
C ASP A 2 -28.38 -10.21 8.90
N THR A 3 -28.87 -10.07 7.67
CA THR A 3 -28.00 -9.79 6.52
C THR A 3 -27.52 -8.36 6.69
N ALA A 4 -26.37 -8.20 7.35
CA ALA A 4 -25.72 -6.93 7.57
C ALA A 4 -25.51 -6.21 6.23
N ARG A 5 -26.39 -5.25 5.93
CA ARG A 5 -26.24 -4.35 4.78
C ARG A 5 -24.97 -3.54 4.96
N VAL A 6 -23.93 -3.93 4.24
CA VAL A 6 -22.71 -3.15 4.12
C VAL A 6 -23.02 -1.85 3.36
N PRO A 7 -22.70 -0.66 3.89
CA PRO A 7 -22.88 0.58 3.15
C PRO A 7 -22.00 0.60 1.88
N LEU A 8 -22.58 0.98 0.74
CA LEU A 8 -21.86 1.13 -0.54
C LEU A 8 -20.64 2.06 -0.44
N SER A 9 -20.69 3.07 0.44
CA SER A 9 -19.56 3.97 0.72
C SER A 9 -18.37 3.24 1.34
N SER A 10 -18.62 2.36 2.31
CA SER A 10 -17.57 1.57 2.95
C SER A 10 -16.86 0.62 1.97
N VAL A 11 -17.60 0.07 1.00
CA VAL A 11 -17.01 -0.74 -0.09
C VAL A 11 -16.09 0.11 -0.98
N LYS A 12 -16.50 1.34 -1.33
CA LYS A 12 -15.68 2.27 -2.12
C LYS A 12 -14.40 2.67 -1.39
N TYR A 13 -14.50 2.98 -0.10
CA TYR A 13 -13.35 3.36 0.74
C TYR A 13 -12.34 2.22 0.88
N TYR A 14 -12.84 1.00 1.11
CA TYR A 14 -12.03 -0.21 1.09
C TYR A 14 -11.31 -0.39 -0.26
N ALA A 15 -12.04 -0.29 -1.38
CA ALA A 15 -11.43 -0.43 -2.71
C ALA A 15 -10.34 0.61 -2.96
N SER A 16 -10.58 1.87 -2.54
CA SER A 16 -9.57 2.95 -2.64
C SER A 16 -8.31 2.62 -1.86
N ALA A 17 -8.43 2.09 -0.64
CA ALA A 17 -7.29 1.70 0.19
C ALA A 17 -6.49 0.55 -0.46
N PHE A 18 -7.19 -0.47 -0.97
CA PHE A 18 -6.58 -1.58 -1.68
C PHE A 18 -5.81 -1.12 -2.92
N HIS A 19 -6.42 -0.30 -3.77
CA HIS A 19 -5.76 0.23 -4.96
C HIS A 19 -4.60 1.17 -4.64
N SER A 20 -4.64 1.87 -3.51
CA SER A 20 -3.53 2.72 -3.06
C SER A 20 -2.30 1.88 -2.72
N GLN A 21 -2.47 0.77 -2.00
CA GLN A 21 -1.35 -0.15 -1.74
C GLN A 21 -0.82 -0.78 -3.04
N GLN A 22 -1.71 -1.23 -3.94
CA GLN A 22 -1.29 -1.84 -5.21
C GLN A 22 -0.51 -0.85 -6.09
N ALA A 23 -0.91 0.42 -6.13
CA ALA A 23 -0.19 1.45 -6.86
C ALA A 23 1.25 1.64 -6.33
N ALA A 24 1.42 1.67 -5.01
CA ALA A 24 2.74 1.72 -4.39
C ALA A 24 3.58 0.46 -4.68
N GLU A 25 2.96 -0.73 -4.63
CA GLU A 25 3.61 -2.01 -4.93
C GLU A 25 4.17 -2.06 -6.35
N GLU A 26 3.34 -1.74 -7.34
CA GLU A 26 3.75 -1.77 -8.75
C GLU A 26 4.81 -0.71 -9.07
N ALA A 27 4.74 0.47 -8.43
CA ALA A 27 5.78 1.48 -8.57
C ALA A 27 7.14 1.00 -8.02
N LEU A 28 7.15 0.41 -6.81
CA LEU A 28 8.38 -0.15 -6.24
C LEU A 28 8.93 -1.30 -7.09
N LYS A 29 8.08 -2.18 -7.60
CA LYS A 29 8.49 -3.26 -8.52
C LYS A 29 9.13 -2.70 -9.78
N ALA A 30 8.54 -1.67 -10.39
CA ALA A 30 9.13 -1.01 -11.54
C ALA A 30 10.52 -0.43 -11.23
N LEU A 31 10.70 0.18 -10.05
CA LEU A 31 12.00 0.66 -9.60
C LEU A 31 13.00 -0.47 -9.36
N SER A 32 12.59 -1.57 -8.75
CA SER A 32 13.45 -2.76 -8.60
C SER A 32 13.92 -3.30 -9.96
N ILE A 33 13.02 -3.36 -10.94
CA ILE A 33 13.34 -3.80 -12.31
C ILE A 33 14.32 -2.82 -12.97
N PHE A 34 14.12 -1.52 -12.80
CA PHE A 34 15.03 -0.49 -13.31
C PHE A 34 16.44 -0.64 -12.71
N LEU A 35 16.54 -1.01 -11.43
CA LEU A 35 17.79 -1.32 -10.75
C LEU A 35 18.37 -2.71 -11.10
N GLY A 36 17.78 -3.43 -12.05
CA GLY A 36 18.25 -4.73 -12.51
C GLY A 36 17.91 -5.90 -11.59
N LYS A 37 16.89 -5.77 -10.73
CA LYS A 37 16.40 -6.84 -9.85
C LYS A 37 15.08 -7.42 -10.32
N ASP A 38 14.92 -8.71 -10.04
CA ASP A 38 13.61 -9.36 -10.08
C ASP A 38 12.92 -9.17 -8.72
N PRO A 39 11.85 -8.36 -8.63
CA PRO A 39 11.11 -8.17 -7.38
C PRO A 39 10.35 -9.44 -6.93
N GLY A 40 10.23 -10.45 -7.78
CA GLY A 40 9.52 -11.70 -7.49
C GLY A 40 8.02 -11.51 -7.23
N LYS A 41 7.40 -12.53 -6.63
CA LYS A 41 5.95 -12.55 -6.30
C LYS A 41 5.66 -12.06 -4.88
N THR A 42 6.35 -11.01 -4.43
CA THR A 42 6.10 -10.40 -3.11
C THR A 42 5.05 -9.31 -3.20
N HIS A 43 4.25 -9.20 -2.13
CA HIS A 43 3.34 -8.08 -1.87
C HIS A 43 3.83 -7.22 -0.68
N SER A 44 5.01 -7.52 -0.15
CA SER A 44 5.59 -6.78 0.96
C SER A 44 6.26 -5.50 0.44
N LEU A 45 5.64 -4.35 0.70
CA LEU A 45 6.23 -3.06 0.32
C LEU A 45 7.56 -2.81 1.05
N THR A 46 7.65 -3.20 2.32
CA THR A 46 8.89 -3.08 3.09
C THR A 46 9.98 -4.02 2.55
N GLY A 47 9.62 -5.22 2.12
CA GLY A 47 10.57 -6.14 1.47
C GLY A 47 11.09 -5.59 0.13
N LEU A 48 10.22 -4.96 -0.67
CA LEU A 48 10.66 -4.28 -1.90
C LEU A 48 11.58 -3.10 -1.59
N ALA A 49 11.28 -2.33 -0.53
CA ALA A 49 12.12 -1.23 -0.07
C ALA A 49 13.51 -1.71 0.36
N GLU A 50 13.62 -2.80 1.11
CA GLU A 50 14.89 -3.40 1.52
C GLU A 50 15.74 -3.83 0.32
N VAL A 51 15.12 -4.41 -0.72
CA VAL A 51 15.80 -4.76 -1.97
C VAL A 51 16.36 -3.52 -2.67
N ILE A 52 15.56 -2.46 -2.76
CA ILE A 52 15.97 -1.19 -3.40
C ILE A 52 17.12 -0.52 -2.63
N GLU A 53 17.07 -0.51 -1.30
CA GLU A 53 18.17 0.01 -0.47
C GLU A 53 19.45 -0.81 -0.59
N GLY A 54 19.33 -2.13 -0.76
CA GLY A 54 20.46 -3.02 -1.03
C GLY A 54 21.23 -2.66 -2.31
N GLU A 55 20.58 -2.00 -3.26
CA GLU A 55 21.20 -1.50 -4.50
C GLU A 55 21.77 -0.08 -4.38
N GLY A 56 21.83 0.46 -3.16
CA GLY A 56 22.44 1.75 -2.88
C GLY A 56 21.52 2.95 -3.11
N LEU A 57 20.23 2.74 -3.41
CA LEU A 57 19.25 3.81 -3.48
C LEU A 57 18.69 4.10 -2.08
N ALA A 58 19.06 5.24 -1.49
CA ALA A 58 18.53 5.66 -0.21
C ALA A 58 17.04 6.02 -0.29
N ILE A 59 16.21 5.36 0.51
CA ILE A 59 14.77 5.66 0.58
C ILE A 59 14.53 6.71 1.67
N PRO A 60 13.84 7.83 1.36
CA PRO A 60 13.52 8.85 2.34
C PRO A 60 12.73 8.29 3.54
N PRO A 61 13.00 8.74 4.78
CA PRO A 61 12.28 8.26 5.96
C PRO A 61 10.75 8.37 5.85
N LYS A 62 10.27 9.46 5.23
CA LYS A 62 8.83 9.67 4.99
C LYS A 62 8.23 8.59 4.09
N VAL A 63 8.94 8.22 3.03
CA VAL A 63 8.51 7.15 2.11
C VAL A 63 8.47 5.82 2.86
N LYS A 64 9.48 5.51 3.69
CA LYS A 64 9.47 4.29 4.51
C LYS A 64 8.26 4.24 5.45
N GLU A 65 7.93 5.36 6.10
CA GLU A 65 6.73 5.47 6.94
C GLU A 65 5.45 5.17 6.12
N ASP A 66 5.35 5.74 4.92
CA ASP A 66 4.20 5.52 4.03
C ASP A 66 4.07 4.05 3.61
N LEU A 67 5.18 3.38 3.31
CA LEU A 67 5.17 1.95 2.99
C LEU A 67 4.72 1.09 4.17
N MET A 68 5.13 1.42 5.40
CA MET A 68 4.68 0.71 6.60
C MET A 68 3.18 0.87 6.81
N VAL A 69 2.65 2.10 6.67
CA VAL A 69 1.22 2.38 6.81
C VAL A 69 0.41 1.68 5.72
N LEU A 70 0.82 1.77 4.45
CA LEU A 70 0.12 1.08 3.36
C LEU A 70 0.12 -0.45 3.54
N SER A 71 1.22 -1.02 4.04
CA SER A 71 1.36 -2.47 4.28
C SER A 71 0.44 -2.97 5.39
N SER A 72 0.30 -2.23 6.49
CA SER A 72 -0.56 -2.63 7.62
C SER A 72 -2.03 -2.70 7.21
N HIS A 73 -2.48 -1.76 6.39
CA HIS A 73 -3.84 -1.72 5.86
C HIS A 73 -4.14 -2.84 4.85
N PHE A 74 -3.14 -3.28 4.09
CA PHE A 74 -3.29 -4.42 3.16
C PHE A 74 -3.48 -5.76 3.89
N VAL A 75 -2.77 -5.99 4.99
CA VAL A 75 -2.96 -7.19 5.82
C VAL A 75 -4.38 -7.22 6.42
N ILE A 76 -4.85 -6.08 6.93
CA ILE A 76 -6.22 -5.91 7.45
C ILE A 76 -7.27 -6.14 6.34
N SER A 77 -6.97 -5.76 5.11
CA SER A 77 -7.87 -5.96 3.97
C SER A 77 -8.02 -7.43 3.57
N ARG A 78 -6.94 -8.23 3.67
CA ARG A 78 -6.92 -9.64 3.26
C ARG A 78 -7.30 -10.63 4.37
N TYR A 79 -7.13 -10.25 5.63
CA TYR A 79 -7.44 -11.10 6.78
C TYR A 79 -8.43 -10.38 7.70
N PRO A 80 -9.75 -10.47 7.41
CA PRO A 80 -10.82 -9.95 8.26
C PRO A 80 -10.70 -10.37 9.73
N ASP A 81 -10.18 -11.57 9.95
CA ASP A 81 -10.05 -12.20 11.27
C ASP A 81 -9.05 -11.44 12.17
N ALA A 82 -8.06 -10.77 11.58
CA ALA A 82 -7.10 -9.91 12.29
C ALA A 82 -7.70 -8.55 12.70
N ALA A 83 -8.86 -8.18 12.15
CA ALA A 83 -9.50 -6.89 12.36
C ALA A 83 -10.49 -6.86 13.54
N ASN A 84 -10.68 -7.97 14.25
CA ASN A 84 -11.67 -8.12 15.34
C ASN A 84 -13.10 -7.66 14.94
N GLY A 85 -13.42 -7.70 13.64
CA GLY A 85 -14.62 -7.12 13.03
C GLY A 85 -14.55 -7.10 11.50
N VAL A 86 -15.64 -6.71 10.82
CA VAL A 86 -15.71 -6.78 9.35
C VAL A 86 -14.88 -5.66 8.69
N PRO A 87 -13.91 -5.96 7.79
CA PRO A 87 -12.88 -5.03 7.32
C PRO A 87 -13.41 -3.70 6.80
N PHE A 88 -14.56 -3.70 6.10
CA PHE A 88 -15.14 -2.48 5.54
C PHE A 88 -15.60 -1.46 6.60
N LYS A 89 -15.88 -1.88 7.84
CA LYS A 89 -16.31 -0.97 8.93
C LYS A 89 -15.17 -0.12 9.46
N GLN A 90 -13.92 -0.53 9.21
CA GLN A 90 -12.73 0.22 9.62
C GLN A 90 -12.33 1.28 8.60
N TYR A 91 -12.86 1.22 7.37
CA TYR A 91 -12.54 2.21 6.33
C TYR A 91 -13.54 3.36 6.32
N SER A 92 -13.03 4.53 6.70
CA SER A 92 -13.70 5.81 6.53
C SER A 92 -13.13 6.54 5.31
N ARG A 93 -13.84 7.58 4.87
CA ARG A 93 -13.34 8.49 3.83
C ARG A 93 -11.95 9.03 4.17
N ALA A 94 -11.74 9.45 5.41
CA ALA A 94 -10.47 10.01 5.86
C ALA A 94 -9.31 9.02 5.76
N ILE A 95 -9.54 7.75 6.11
CA ILE A 95 -8.52 6.69 5.99
C ILE A 95 -8.20 6.45 4.51
N SER A 96 -9.21 6.34 3.65
CA SER A 96 -8.97 6.15 2.21
C SER A 96 -8.25 7.33 1.56
N GLU A 97 -8.57 8.56 1.94
CA GLU A 97 -7.89 9.75 1.45
C GLU A 97 -6.44 9.82 1.94
N ASP A 98 -6.16 9.47 3.20
CA ASP A 98 -4.80 9.37 3.74
C ASP A 98 -3.97 8.34 2.97
N LEU A 99 -4.48 7.10 2.83
CA LEU A 99 -3.78 6.04 2.10
C LEU A 99 -3.54 6.40 0.64
N LEU A 100 -4.50 7.06 -0.01
CA LEU A 100 -4.33 7.54 -1.38
C LEU A 100 -3.21 8.57 -1.48
N ASN A 101 -3.14 9.52 -0.54
CA ASN A 101 -2.09 10.53 -0.53
C ASN A 101 -0.72 9.90 -0.28
N ARG A 102 -0.61 8.98 0.68
CA ARG A 102 0.64 8.23 0.93
C ARG A 102 1.11 7.44 -0.29
N ALA A 103 0.18 6.78 -0.99
CA ALA A 103 0.51 6.07 -2.23
C ALA A 103 1.03 7.02 -3.32
N LYS A 104 0.47 8.23 -3.44
CA LYS A 104 0.97 9.25 -4.36
C LYS A 104 2.40 9.68 -4.01
N GLU A 105 2.69 9.94 -2.74
CA GLU A 105 4.05 10.32 -2.30
C GLU A 105 5.08 9.24 -2.67
N VAL A 106 4.73 7.96 -2.48
CA VAL A 106 5.58 6.83 -2.89
C VAL A 106 5.81 6.83 -4.41
N VAL A 107 4.74 6.98 -5.20
CA VAL A 107 4.80 6.97 -6.67
C VAL A 107 5.63 8.15 -7.21
N GLU A 108 5.47 9.35 -6.64
CA GLU A 108 6.26 10.52 -7.06
C GLU A 108 7.73 10.36 -6.70
N TRP A 109 8.05 9.80 -5.52
CA TRP A 109 9.43 9.48 -5.17
C TRP A 109 10.04 8.44 -6.13
N VAL A 110 9.31 7.38 -6.47
CA VAL A 110 9.75 6.38 -7.46
C VAL A 110 10.02 7.07 -8.80
N ARG A 111 9.10 7.92 -9.28
CA ARG A 111 9.26 8.63 -10.54
C ARG A 111 10.51 9.51 -10.56
N GLY A 112 10.82 10.20 -9.47
CA GLY A 112 12.05 10.98 -9.33
C GLY A 112 13.32 10.13 -9.28
N SER A 113 13.22 8.86 -8.89
CA SER A 113 14.34 7.91 -8.80
C SER A 113 14.64 7.17 -10.12
N LEU A 114 13.75 7.28 -11.11
CA LEU A 114 13.87 6.69 -12.45
C LEU A 114 14.49 7.64 -13.49
N GLN A 115 15.01 8.80 -13.06
CA GLN A 115 15.60 9.83 -13.93
C GLN A 115 17.10 9.68 -14.11
#